data_AF-A0A9P5P4R8-F1
#
_entry.id   AF-A0A9P5P4R8-F1
#
_cell.length_a   1.000
_cell.length_b   1.000
_cell.length_c   1.000
_cell.angle_alpha   90.00
_cell.angle_beta   90.00
_cell.angle_gamma   90.00
#
_symmetry.space_group_name_H-M   'P 1'
#
loop_
_entity.id
_entity.type
_entity.pdbx_description
1 polymer ?
#
loop_
_entity_poly.entity_id
_entity_poly.type
_entity_poly.pdbx_seq_one_letter_code
_entity_poly.pdbx_strand_id
1 'polypeptide(L)'
;MPSFSLPPIHDNPDGGWGPSTSNLPEEFKFKDIPYAPYSKSDKLGRFADWNDLSSDNRQAVAGLPVTQAARQGGATGRRRDGTQAFGSGTASAFAYFHVEDESSFSLVDNKAAPARRGTGFSRGRGGARGTTPYNARGATRGARGGVSFRGSNQRGRGNQRQGWRDWDKNNRARESSVVISPQWTMLEEVEFHRLSKLRLEVDEPEDLDSYGRLFAYEKSYDRITTKSERPLQLVDRIKYNTTTSDDPVIQNLASSGVAKVYTTDVILSVLMCAPRSVYPWDIVIVREGDSLFLDKRDGGPFDTVTVNENAADPPQDPAPPNPNNPAEKAAVPETPSINTATSLSLEATYINQNFGFQSVSEAGPPPSVDFAHANPFYGPEETEPLASCGYRYRLFDLGITEDEDIKLCVRTEVDAFIPGTGNPLEGHGLATIRALNEFDPRAQGAGGAPDWRTKLDSQRGAVVATEMKNNSCKLAKWTVQSILAGAEHMKIGYISRVNPRDNTRHVILSTASMRPTDFAAQLNVSLANGWGIVRTVTDMCMKLPEGKYVLVKDPNKPVIRLYSVPPSTFTGDDEDAPTGAEGTEEE
;
A
#
# COMPACT_ATOMS: atom_id res chain seq x y z
N MET A 1 -56.05 20.09 -50.64
CA MET A 1 -56.17 20.79 -49.34
C MET A 1 -54.82 20.70 -48.66
N PRO A 2 -54.25 21.81 -48.15
CA PRO A 2 -53.08 21.71 -47.28
C PRO A 2 -53.48 20.92 -46.02
N SER A 3 -52.76 19.82 -45.75
CA SER A 3 -52.97 19.00 -44.56
C SER A 3 -51.94 19.35 -43.50
N PHE A 4 -52.41 19.61 -42.28
CA PHE A 4 -51.57 19.79 -41.11
C PHE A 4 -51.86 18.65 -40.13
N SER A 5 -50.89 17.78 -39.92
CA SER A 5 -50.94 16.76 -38.87
C SER A 5 -50.39 17.34 -37.59
N LEU A 6 -51.10 17.16 -36.47
CA LEU A 6 -50.60 17.56 -35.16
C LEU A 6 -49.30 16.79 -34.87
N PRO A 7 -48.22 17.48 -34.45
CA PRO A 7 -47.02 16.78 -34.01
C PRO A 7 -47.30 15.99 -32.72
N PRO A 8 -46.71 14.79 -32.57
CA PRO A 8 -46.85 14.03 -31.34
C PRO A 8 -46.23 14.80 -30.17
N ILE A 9 -46.96 14.91 -29.06
CA ILE A 9 -46.49 15.46 -27.79
C ILE A 9 -46.51 14.32 -26.78
N HIS A 10 -45.40 14.11 -26.07
CA HIS A 10 -45.29 13.10 -25.05
C HIS A 10 -45.80 13.63 -23.72
N ASP A 11 -46.70 12.88 -23.09
CA ASP A 11 -47.20 13.21 -21.76
C ASP A 11 -46.27 12.64 -20.69
N ASN A 12 -46.06 13.40 -19.61
CA ASN A 12 -45.25 12.95 -18.48
C ASN A 12 -46.19 12.42 -17.37
N PRO A 13 -46.33 11.09 -17.22
CA PRO A 13 -47.26 10.50 -16.27
C PRO A 13 -46.92 10.82 -14.81
N ASP A 14 -45.67 11.23 -14.53
CA ASP A 14 -45.19 11.61 -13.19
C ASP A 14 -45.54 13.08 -12.83
N GLY A 15 -46.25 13.81 -13.72
CA GLY A 15 -46.68 15.19 -13.50
C GLY A 15 -45.58 16.25 -13.60
N GLY A 16 -44.36 15.84 -13.99
CA GLY A 16 -43.22 16.74 -14.18
C GLY A 16 -43.26 17.46 -15.54
N TRP A 17 -42.68 18.66 -15.60
CA TRP A 17 -42.58 19.46 -16.83
C TRP A 17 -41.41 19.07 -17.75
N GLY A 18 -40.66 18.01 -17.41
CA GLY A 18 -39.43 17.58 -18.10
C GLY A 18 -39.51 16.17 -18.70
N PRO A 19 -38.43 15.69 -19.32
CA PRO A 19 -38.36 14.30 -19.80
C PRO A 19 -38.45 13.34 -18.63
N SER A 20 -39.34 12.35 -18.72
CA SER A 20 -39.45 11.29 -17.72
C SER A 20 -38.35 10.24 -17.95
N THR A 21 -37.72 9.77 -16.87
CA THR A 21 -36.74 8.67 -16.90
C THR A 21 -37.43 7.30 -16.98
N SER A 22 -38.71 7.22 -16.62
CA SER A 22 -39.53 6.00 -16.65
C SER A 22 -40.29 5.85 -17.97
N ASN A 23 -40.47 6.92 -18.74
CA ASN A 23 -41.24 6.94 -19.99
C ASN A 23 -40.47 7.58 -21.16
N LEU A 24 -39.51 6.85 -21.73
CA LEU A 24 -38.82 7.23 -22.97
C LEU A 24 -39.69 6.89 -24.19
N PRO A 25 -39.91 7.82 -25.14
CA PRO A 25 -40.69 7.57 -26.35
C PRO A 25 -40.19 6.34 -27.13
N GLU A 26 -41.11 5.51 -27.63
CA GLU A 26 -40.75 4.35 -28.48
C GLU A 26 -40.02 4.77 -29.77
N GLU A 27 -40.31 5.97 -30.27
CA GLU A 27 -39.65 6.54 -31.46
C GLU A 27 -38.26 7.13 -31.17
N PHE A 28 -37.80 7.09 -29.91
CA PHE A 28 -36.48 7.62 -29.55
C PHE A 28 -35.38 6.71 -30.09
N LYS A 29 -34.78 7.14 -31.20
CA LYS A 29 -33.80 6.39 -32.01
C LYS A 29 -32.57 5.85 -31.27
N PHE A 30 -32.29 6.34 -30.06
CA PHE A 30 -31.12 5.98 -29.27
C PHE A 30 -31.46 5.21 -27.99
N LYS A 31 -32.72 4.79 -27.80
CA LYS A 31 -33.17 4.02 -26.62
C LYS A 31 -32.40 2.71 -26.46
N ASP A 32 -32.15 2.02 -27.57
CA ASP A 32 -31.54 0.69 -27.58
C ASP A 32 -30.02 0.71 -27.84
N ILE A 33 -29.39 1.90 -27.80
CA ILE A 33 -27.97 2.08 -28.11
C ILE A 33 -27.28 2.73 -26.90
N PRO A 34 -26.20 2.12 -26.36
CA PRO A 34 -25.42 2.75 -25.31
C PRO A 34 -24.95 4.15 -25.72
N TYR A 35 -25.19 5.15 -24.88
CA TYR A 35 -24.81 6.52 -25.20
C TYR A 35 -23.31 6.74 -25.01
N ALA A 36 -22.63 7.21 -26.05
CA ALA A 36 -21.26 7.70 -25.98
C ALA A 36 -21.16 9.07 -26.69
N PRO A 37 -20.73 10.14 -26.00
CA PRO A 37 -20.59 11.46 -26.63
C PRO A 37 -19.43 11.46 -27.62
N TYR A 38 -19.63 12.10 -28.78
CA TYR A 38 -18.62 12.23 -29.83
C TYR A 38 -18.76 13.57 -30.57
N SER A 39 -17.69 13.99 -31.26
CA SER A 39 -17.74 15.13 -32.17
C SER A 39 -17.54 14.70 -33.62
N LYS A 40 -18.42 15.16 -34.52
CA LYS A 40 -18.29 14.92 -35.97
C LYS A 40 -17.13 15.67 -36.62
N SER A 41 -16.58 16.68 -35.94
CA SER A 41 -15.45 17.46 -36.44
C SER A 41 -14.08 16.85 -36.12
N ASP A 42 -14.06 15.76 -35.34
CA ASP A 42 -12.81 15.11 -34.96
C ASP A 42 -12.18 14.42 -36.17
N LYS A 43 -10.84 14.48 -36.22
CA LYS A 43 -10.09 13.84 -37.31
C LYS A 43 -10.23 12.32 -37.21
N LEU A 44 -10.53 11.70 -38.34
CA LEU A 44 -10.58 10.25 -38.51
C LEU A 44 -9.24 9.76 -39.10
N GLY A 45 -8.84 8.53 -38.77
CA GLY A 45 -7.66 7.88 -39.38
C GLY A 45 -6.54 7.47 -38.41
N ARG A 46 -6.87 7.01 -37.21
CA ARG A 46 -5.89 6.39 -36.30
C ARG A 46 -5.71 4.91 -36.67
N PHE A 47 -4.47 4.49 -36.87
CA PHE A 47 -4.12 3.08 -37.04
C PHE A 47 -3.99 2.42 -35.68
N ALA A 48 -4.56 1.22 -35.51
CA ALA A 48 -4.24 0.34 -34.40
C ALA A 48 -2.96 -0.42 -34.77
N ASP A 49 -1.87 -0.20 -34.04
CA ASP A 49 -0.61 -0.92 -34.21
C ASP A 49 -0.29 -1.64 -32.91
N TRP A 50 -0.35 -2.97 -32.95
CA TRP A 50 -0.03 -3.85 -31.83
C TRP A 50 1.48 -3.95 -31.54
N ASN A 51 2.33 -3.33 -32.37
CA ASN A 51 3.79 -3.30 -32.17
C ASN A 51 4.31 -1.91 -31.74
N ASP A 52 3.45 -0.91 -31.53
CA ASP A 52 3.87 0.47 -31.20
C ASP A 52 4.21 0.66 -29.71
N LEU A 53 5.51 0.60 -29.41
CA LEU A 53 6.10 0.82 -28.08
C LEU A 53 5.95 2.26 -27.53
N SER A 54 5.44 3.22 -28.31
CA SER A 54 5.38 4.63 -27.92
C SER A 54 4.05 5.06 -27.27
N SER A 55 3.06 4.18 -27.24
CA SER A 55 1.69 4.47 -26.80
C SER A 55 1.42 4.20 -25.31
N ASP A 56 2.27 3.39 -24.67
CA ASP A 56 2.10 2.91 -23.29
C ASP A 56 2.28 3.99 -22.20
N ASN A 57 2.87 5.14 -22.57
CA ASN A 57 3.23 6.20 -21.63
C ASN A 57 2.17 7.33 -21.50
N ARG A 58 0.91 7.09 -21.91
CA ARG A 58 -0.16 8.12 -21.89
C ARG A 58 -1.18 7.99 -20.75
N GLN A 59 -1.16 6.90 -19.98
CA GLN A 59 -2.03 6.77 -18.80
C GLN A 59 -1.50 7.50 -17.56
N ALA A 60 -0.25 8.00 -17.58
CA ALA A 60 0.38 8.65 -16.43
C ALA A 60 0.30 10.20 -16.41
N VAL A 61 -0.44 10.84 -17.33
CA VAL A 61 -0.50 12.32 -17.38
C VAL A 61 -1.95 12.82 -17.53
N ALA A 62 -2.78 12.53 -16.53
CA ALA A 62 -4.03 13.22 -16.28
C ALA A 62 -3.97 13.82 -14.87
N GLY A 63 -3.48 15.06 -14.74
CA GLY A 63 -3.45 15.72 -13.43
C GLY A 63 -2.58 16.96 -13.25
N LEU A 64 -1.82 17.41 -14.27
CA LEU A 64 -1.04 18.66 -14.14
C LEU A 64 -1.75 19.84 -14.82
N PRO A 65 -1.88 21.01 -14.15
CA PRO A 65 -2.34 22.22 -14.81
C PRO A 65 -1.30 22.67 -15.84
N VAL A 66 -1.76 22.99 -17.05
CA VAL A 66 -0.92 23.48 -18.14
C VAL A 66 -0.59 24.95 -17.88
N THR A 67 0.46 25.21 -17.12
CA THR A 67 1.17 26.49 -17.18
C THR A 67 2.69 26.23 -17.25
N GLN A 68 3.28 26.69 -18.34
CA GLN A 68 4.72 26.90 -18.55
C GLN A 68 5.64 25.66 -18.60
N ALA A 69 5.58 24.90 -19.70
CA ALA A 69 6.76 24.16 -20.18
C ALA A 69 6.68 23.86 -21.69
N ALA A 70 6.52 24.90 -22.52
CA ALA A 70 6.48 24.76 -23.97
C ALA A 70 7.65 25.48 -24.65
N ARG A 71 8.91 25.16 -24.30
CA ARG A 71 10.09 25.60 -25.08
C ARG A 71 11.29 24.65 -24.99
N GLN A 72 11.12 23.39 -25.41
CA GLN A 72 12.23 22.69 -26.10
C GLN A 72 11.70 21.52 -26.92
N GLY A 73 11.51 21.78 -28.22
CA GLY A 73 11.13 20.76 -29.19
C GLY A 73 12.34 19.98 -29.69
N GLY A 74 12.25 18.65 -29.60
CA GLY A 74 12.94 17.71 -30.49
C GLY A 74 11.99 17.32 -31.63
N ALA A 75 12.50 17.29 -32.86
CA ALA A 75 11.76 17.28 -34.12
C ALA A 75 11.08 15.94 -34.50
N THR A 76 10.15 15.46 -33.68
CA THR A 76 9.22 14.36 -34.03
C THR A 76 7.75 14.67 -33.68
N GLY A 77 7.47 15.80 -33.03
CA GLY A 77 6.15 16.16 -32.51
C GLY A 77 5.09 16.65 -33.51
N ARG A 78 5.25 16.46 -34.83
CA ARG A 78 4.29 16.96 -35.86
C ARG A 78 3.27 15.93 -36.36
N ARG A 79 3.23 14.71 -35.79
CA ARG A 79 2.22 13.69 -36.11
C ARG A 79 1.44 13.23 -34.87
N ARG A 80 1.09 14.13 -33.97
CA ARG A 80 0.22 13.79 -32.83
C ARG A 80 -1.18 14.32 -33.11
N ASP A 81 -2.03 13.46 -33.68
CA ASP A 81 -3.47 13.66 -33.59
C ASP A 81 -3.82 13.73 -32.10
N GLY A 82 -4.46 14.83 -31.71
CA GLY A 82 -4.81 15.14 -30.33
C GLY A 82 -5.82 14.14 -29.78
N THR A 83 -5.82 13.99 -28.47
CA THR A 83 -6.91 13.40 -27.69
C THR A 83 -8.24 14.07 -28.06
N GLN A 84 -9.34 13.31 -28.11
CA GLN A 84 -10.68 13.84 -28.38
C GLN A 84 -10.97 15.00 -27.41
N ALA A 85 -11.37 16.15 -27.95
CA ALA A 85 -11.59 17.36 -27.14
C ALA A 85 -12.85 17.28 -26.27
N PHE A 86 -13.78 16.37 -26.60
CA PHE A 86 -15.07 16.19 -25.92
C PHE A 86 -15.34 14.69 -25.73
N GLY A 87 -15.85 14.26 -24.57
CA GLY A 87 -16.15 12.85 -24.28
C GLY A 87 -14.96 11.98 -23.85
N SER A 88 -13.76 12.56 -23.75
CA SER A 88 -12.55 11.94 -23.20
C SER A 88 -12.72 11.59 -21.71
N GLY A 89 -13.33 10.44 -21.42
CA GLY A 89 -13.55 9.93 -20.06
C GLY A 89 -14.89 9.22 -19.85
N THR A 90 -15.85 9.37 -20.77
CA THR A 90 -17.18 8.73 -20.69
C THR A 90 -17.39 7.64 -21.75
N ALA A 91 -16.52 7.54 -22.75
CA ALA A 91 -16.63 6.63 -23.90
C ALA A 91 -16.26 5.17 -23.59
N SER A 92 -16.58 4.65 -22.40
CA SER A 92 -16.31 3.24 -22.05
C SER A 92 -17.37 2.26 -22.58
N ALA A 93 -18.52 2.76 -23.07
CA ALA A 93 -19.64 1.92 -23.46
C ALA A 93 -19.39 1.03 -24.70
N PHE A 94 -18.43 1.41 -25.56
CA PHE A 94 -18.04 0.65 -26.75
C PHE A 94 -16.56 0.25 -26.74
N ALA A 95 -15.92 0.31 -25.57
CA ALA A 95 -14.54 -0.11 -25.41
C ALA A 95 -14.49 -1.61 -25.14
N TYR A 96 -13.77 -2.35 -26.00
CA TYR A 96 -13.41 -3.73 -25.72
C TYR A 96 -12.18 -3.74 -24.83
N PHE A 97 -12.31 -4.30 -23.63
CA PHE A 97 -11.19 -4.60 -22.75
C PHE A 97 -10.84 -6.07 -22.94
N HIS A 98 -9.67 -6.32 -23.50
CA HIS A 98 -9.13 -7.67 -23.59
C HIS A 98 -8.62 -8.05 -22.19
N VAL A 99 -9.28 -9.03 -21.55
CA VAL A 99 -9.03 -9.43 -20.16
C VAL A 99 -7.98 -10.55 -20.07
N GLU A 100 -7.71 -11.25 -21.18
CA GLU A 100 -6.74 -12.33 -21.25
C GLU A 100 -5.38 -11.84 -21.78
N ASP A 101 -4.30 -12.32 -21.18
CA ASP A 101 -2.94 -12.02 -21.62
C ASP A 101 -2.55 -12.98 -22.75
N GLU A 102 -2.96 -12.68 -24.00
CA GLU A 102 -2.63 -13.47 -25.21
C GLU A 102 -1.12 -13.71 -25.37
N SER A 103 -0.26 -12.90 -24.75
CA SER A 103 1.20 -13.06 -24.79
C SER A 103 1.71 -14.25 -23.97
N SER A 104 0.88 -14.78 -23.07
CA SER A 104 1.16 -15.99 -22.29
C SER A 104 0.90 -17.29 -23.08
N PHE A 105 0.18 -17.21 -24.20
CA PHE A 105 -0.10 -18.36 -25.04
C PHE A 105 1.08 -18.64 -25.98
N SER A 106 1.66 -19.83 -25.85
CA SER A 106 2.63 -20.35 -26.82
C SER A 106 1.95 -21.28 -27.81
N LEU A 107 2.23 -21.12 -29.10
CA LEU A 107 1.72 -22.02 -30.15
C LEU A 107 2.45 -23.37 -30.05
N VAL A 108 1.72 -24.45 -29.76
CA VAL A 108 2.29 -25.80 -29.69
C VAL A 108 2.55 -26.33 -31.11
N ASP A 109 3.81 -26.64 -31.43
CA ASP A 109 4.17 -27.28 -32.70
C ASP A 109 3.92 -28.80 -32.61
N ASN A 110 2.99 -29.32 -33.44
CA ASN A 110 2.69 -30.76 -33.54
C ASN A 110 3.65 -31.53 -34.45
N LYS A 111 4.76 -30.92 -34.92
CA LYS A 111 5.78 -31.63 -35.69
C LYS A 111 6.79 -32.33 -34.78
N ALA A 112 6.98 -33.62 -35.00
CA ALA A 112 8.02 -34.40 -34.32
C ALA A 112 9.40 -33.79 -34.56
N ALA A 113 10.07 -33.33 -33.49
CA ALA A 113 11.41 -32.78 -33.55
C ALA A 113 12.43 -33.85 -34.02
N PRO A 114 13.32 -33.54 -34.97
CA PRO A 114 14.32 -34.50 -35.43
C PRO A 114 15.34 -34.82 -34.33
N ALA A 115 15.65 -36.11 -34.17
CA ALA A 115 16.55 -36.64 -33.17
C ALA A 115 17.94 -35.98 -33.23
N ARG A 116 18.32 -35.24 -32.17
CA ARG A 116 19.68 -34.73 -32.00
C ARG A 116 20.63 -35.91 -31.70
N ARG A 117 21.44 -36.28 -32.69
CA ARG A 117 22.61 -37.17 -32.49
C ARG A 117 23.63 -36.47 -31.60
N GLY A 118 23.99 -37.14 -30.50
CA GLY A 118 25.06 -36.72 -29.60
C GLY A 118 26.46 -36.92 -30.17
N THR A 119 27.35 -36.00 -29.80
CA THR A 119 28.82 -36.08 -29.83
C THR A 119 29.23 -35.06 -28.76
N GLY A 120 29.81 -35.40 -27.61
CA GLY A 120 30.92 -36.31 -27.37
C GLY A 120 31.99 -35.47 -26.66
N PHE A 121 32.19 -35.69 -25.37
CA PHE A 121 33.18 -35.00 -24.54
C PHE A 121 34.61 -35.15 -25.12
N SER A 122 35.41 -34.07 -25.12
CA SER A 122 36.87 -34.18 -25.13
C SER A 122 37.53 -33.03 -24.36
N ARG A 123 38.21 -33.38 -23.28
CA ARG A 123 39.24 -32.56 -22.59
C ARG A 123 40.56 -32.72 -23.34
N GLY A 124 41.29 -31.64 -23.62
CA GLY A 124 42.67 -31.78 -24.13
C GLY A 124 43.38 -30.50 -24.61
N ARG A 125 44.06 -29.84 -23.68
CA ARG A 125 45.44 -29.27 -23.75
C ARG A 125 46.11 -29.03 -25.13
N GLY A 126 46.59 -27.79 -25.35
CA GLY A 126 47.95 -27.53 -25.86
C GLY A 126 48.12 -26.77 -27.20
N GLY A 127 48.88 -25.66 -27.16
CA GLY A 127 50.00 -25.47 -28.09
C GLY A 127 49.90 -24.47 -29.26
N ALA A 128 50.42 -23.26 -29.02
CA ALA A 128 51.51 -22.60 -29.77
C ALA A 128 51.38 -22.09 -31.24
N ARG A 129 51.72 -20.78 -31.37
CA ARG A 129 52.67 -20.12 -32.31
C ARG A 129 52.28 -19.71 -33.74
N GLY A 130 52.70 -18.47 -34.07
CA GLY A 130 53.05 -17.95 -35.41
C GLY A 130 52.42 -16.57 -35.70
N THR A 131 53.02 -15.40 -35.42
CA THR A 131 54.06 -14.65 -36.18
C THR A 131 53.96 -14.88 -37.70
N THR A 132 53.87 -13.89 -38.61
CA THR A 132 54.71 -12.68 -38.82
C THR A 132 54.08 -11.77 -39.95
N PRO A 133 54.71 -10.70 -40.50
CA PRO A 133 54.11 -9.35 -40.63
C PRO A 133 54.05 -8.81 -42.08
N TYR A 134 53.62 -7.56 -42.33
CA TYR A 134 54.16 -6.77 -43.45
C TYR A 134 54.02 -5.24 -43.29
N ASN A 135 55.06 -4.55 -43.77
CA ASN A 135 55.39 -3.12 -43.73
C ASN A 135 54.76 -2.28 -44.86
N ALA A 136 54.63 -0.94 -44.63
CA ALA A 136 55.14 0.16 -45.49
C ALA A 136 54.68 1.53 -44.93
N ARG A 137 55.52 2.37 -44.28
CA ARG A 137 56.47 3.39 -44.77
C ARG A 137 55.89 4.65 -45.47
N GLY A 138 56.23 5.82 -44.91
CA GLY A 138 56.21 7.17 -45.53
C GLY A 138 55.78 8.26 -44.53
N ALA A 139 56.62 8.82 -43.65
CA ALA A 139 57.57 9.94 -43.81
C ALA A 139 57.03 11.22 -44.50
N THR A 140 56.82 12.32 -43.73
CA THR A 140 57.61 13.60 -43.81
C THR A 140 56.96 14.77 -43.04
N ARG A 141 57.76 15.36 -42.13
CA ARG A 141 57.88 16.74 -41.60
C ARG A 141 56.67 17.71 -41.58
N GLY A 142 56.49 18.32 -40.39
CA GLY A 142 56.54 19.80 -40.27
C GLY A 142 55.52 20.47 -39.33
N ALA A 143 56.05 21.17 -38.33
CA ALA A 143 55.50 22.36 -37.65
C ALA A 143 54.56 22.20 -36.42
N ARG A 144 55.16 22.64 -35.30
CA ARG A 144 54.66 23.16 -34.02
C ARG A 144 53.22 23.71 -33.99
N GLY A 145 52.56 23.45 -32.85
CA GLY A 145 51.90 24.49 -32.06
C GLY A 145 50.38 24.38 -31.92
N GLY A 146 49.95 23.85 -30.77
CA GLY A 146 48.71 24.08 -30.03
C GLY A 146 47.49 24.71 -30.73
N VAL A 147 46.37 23.99 -30.70
CA VAL A 147 45.17 24.26 -29.89
C VAL A 147 44.07 23.32 -30.40
N SER A 148 43.70 22.35 -29.57
CA SER A 148 42.61 21.41 -29.84
C SER A 148 41.27 22.08 -29.55
N PHE A 149 40.53 22.48 -30.58
CA PHE A 149 39.06 22.52 -30.54
C PHE A 149 38.46 22.57 -31.95
N ARG A 150 38.02 21.42 -32.48
CA ARG A 150 36.84 21.28 -33.34
C ARG A 150 36.53 19.80 -33.56
N GLY A 151 35.26 19.45 -33.38
CA GLY A 151 34.77 18.08 -33.38
C GLY A 151 34.69 17.43 -34.77
N SER A 152 34.35 16.15 -34.74
CA SER A 152 33.33 15.58 -35.62
C SER A 152 32.91 14.22 -35.07
N ASN A 153 31.60 14.06 -34.91
CA ASN A 153 30.85 12.87 -35.29
C ASN A 153 31.66 11.86 -36.12
N GLN A 154 31.77 10.61 -35.65
CA GLN A 154 31.25 9.46 -36.41
C GLN A 154 31.12 8.19 -35.55
N ARG A 155 29.85 7.83 -35.32
CA ARG A 155 29.29 6.47 -35.41
C ARG A 155 29.99 5.35 -34.61
N GLY A 156 29.46 5.13 -33.41
CA GLY A 156 29.33 3.81 -32.80
C GLY A 156 27.88 3.59 -32.41
N ARG A 157 27.01 3.34 -33.40
CA ARG A 157 25.66 2.80 -33.18
C ARG A 157 25.80 1.37 -32.64
N GLY A 158 26.10 1.25 -31.35
CA GLY A 158 25.85 0.05 -30.57
C GLY A 158 24.39 0.12 -30.14
N ASN A 159 23.54 -0.56 -30.90
CA ASN A 159 22.17 -0.89 -30.54
C ASN A 159 22.22 -1.70 -29.23
N GLN A 160 22.31 -1.03 -28.08
CA GLN A 160 21.97 -1.64 -26.80
C GLN A 160 20.50 -1.99 -26.93
N ARG A 161 20.26 -3.28 -27.21
CA ARG A 161 18.98 -3.93 -27.03
C ARG A 161 18.48 -3.50 -25.66
N GLN A 162 17.57 -2.52 -25.65
CA GLN A 162 16.68 -2.24 -24.54
C GLN A 162 16.00 -3.59 -24.28
N GLY A 163 16.46 -4.27 -23.24
CA GLY A 163 16.21 -5.67 -23.05
C GLY A 163 14.73 -5.91 -22.77
N TRP A 164 14.24 -7.06 -23.21
CA TRP A 164 12.98 -7.68 -22.80
C TRP A 164 12.66 -7.63 -21.29
N ARG A 165 13.62 -7.25 -20.42
CA ARG A 165 13.45 -7.10 -18.98
C ARG A 165 12.71 -5.83 -18.54
N ASP A 166 12.56 -4.82 -19.39
CA ASP A 166 11.81 -3.60 -19.03
C ASP A 166 10.29 -3.75 -19.28
N TRP A 167 9.86 -4.72 -20.10
CA TRP A 167 8.46 -5.02 -20.35
C TRP A 167 7.80 -5.75 -19.17
N ASP A 168 8.57 -6.60 -18.48
CA ASP A 168 8.17 -7.36 -17.27
C ASP A 168 7.91 -6.50 -16.02
N LYS A 169 8.20 -5.19 -16.07
CA LYS A 169 8.08 -4.30 -14.91
C LYS A 169 6.68 -3.74 -14.71
N ASN A 170 5.88 -3.65 -15.78
CA ASN A 170 4.55 -3.03 -15.74
C ASN A 170 3.40 -4.01 -15.51
N ASN A 171 3.61 -5.33 -15.64
CA ASN A 171 2.54 -6.33 -15.68
C ASN A 171 2.54 -7.28 -14.46
N ARG A 172 2.76 -6.73 -13.27
CA ARG A 172 2.83 -7.55 -12.04
C ARG A 172 1.60 -7.31 -11.17
N ALA A 173 0.55 -8.09 -11.43
CA ALA A 173 -0.69 -8.05 -10.68
C ALA A 173 -0.45 -8.50 -9.22
N ARG A 174 -0.91 -7.71 -8.26
CA ARG A 174 -0.96 -8.09 -6.84
C ARG A 174 -2.22 -8.90 -6.59
N GLU A 175 -2.13 -9.84 -5.66
CA GLU A 175 -3.28 -10.58 -5.15
C GLU A 175 -4.07 -9.74 -4.16
N SER A 176 -5.36 -10.01 -4.02
CA SER A 176 -6.21 -9.40 -3.00
C SER A 176 -5.82 -9.91 -1.61
N SER A 177 -6.08 -9.12 -0.55
CA SER A 177 -5.82 -9.55 0.82
C SER A 177 -6.77 -10.65 1.30
N VAL A 178 -7.91 -10.78 0.61
CA VAL A 178 -8.91 -11.82 0.80
C VAL A 178 -9.43 -12.32 -0.55
N VAL A 179 -9.72 -13.63 -0.62
CA VAL A 179 -10.41 -14.26 -1.74
C VAL A 179 -11.87 -13.83 -1.74
N ILE A 180 -12.27 -13.09 -2.78
CA ILE A 180 -13.64 -12.61 -2.94
C ILE A 180 -14.48 -13.78 -3.46
N SER A 181 -15.36 -14.30 -2.63
CA SER A 181 -16.27 -15.38 -3.01
C SER A 181 -17.39 -14.88 -3.92
N PRO A 182 -17.88 -15.69 -4.88
CA PRO A 182 -19.03 -15.33 -5.72
C PRO A 182 -20.31 -15.01 -4.94
N GLN A 183 -20.42 -15.48 -3.69
CA GLN A 183 -21.56 -15.20 -2.81
C GLN A 183 -21.51 -13.80 -2.18
N TRP A 184 -20.38 -13.09 -2.28
CA TRP A 184 -20.24 -11.74 -1.75
C TRP A 184 -20.93 -10.73 -2.67
N THR A 185 -21.75 -9.86 -2.08
CA THR A 185 -22.43 -8.81 -2.83
C THR A 185 -21.69 -7.49 -2.66
N MET A 186 -21.15 -6.94 -3.75
CA MET A 186 -20.54 -5.61 -3.73
C MET A 186 -21.63 -4.54 -3.57
N LEU A 187 -21.53 -3.74 -2.51
CA LEU A 187 -22.49 -2.69 -2.19
C LEU A 187 -22.04 -1.34 -2.74
N GLU A 188 -20.78 -0.97 -2.50
CA GLU A 188 -20.23 0.33 -2.83
C GLU A 188 -18.78 0.21 -3.32
N GLU A 189 -18.39 1.08 -4.23
CA GLU A 189 -17.01 1.26 -4.68
C GLU A 189 -16.64 2.75 -4.58
N VAL A 190 -15.56 3.04 -3.85
CA VAL A 190 -15.09 4.41 -3.63
C VAL A 190 -13.65 4.55 -4.11
N GLU A 191 -13.47 5.40 -5.12
CA GLU A 191 -12.15 5.77 -5.63
C GLU A 191 -11.39 6.68 -4.65
N PHE A 192 -10.06 6.50 -4.57
CA PHE A 192 -9.22 7.30 -3.68
C PHE A 192 -9.30 8.80 -3.95
N HIS A 193 -9.52 9.22 -5.21
CA HIS A 193 -9.67 10.64 -5.53
C HIS A 193 -10.89 11.29 -4.84
N ARG A 194 -11.94 10.50 -4.56
CA ARG A 194 -13.09 10.96 -3.77
C ARG A 194 -12.71 11.05 -2.30
N LEU A 195 -12.05 10.02 -1.76
CA LEU A 195 -11.58 9.98 -0.37
C LEU A 195 -10.65 11.14 -0.02
N SER A 196 -9.73 11.51 -0.91
CA SER A 196 -8.78 12.62 -0.69
C SER A 196 -9.43 14.01 -0.59
N LYS A 197 -10.71 14.15 -0.96
CA LYS A 197 -11.45 15.43 -0.88
C LYS A 197 -12.27 15.57 0.41
N LEU A 198 -12.48 14.47 1.12
CA LEU A 198 -13.25 14.47 2.36
C LEU A 198 -12.51 15.25 3.44
N ARG A 199 -13.24 15.96 4.28
CA ARG A 199 -12.72 16.69 5.43
C ARG A 199 -13.76 16.73 6.54
N LEU A 200 -13.32 16.52 7.77
CA LEU A 200 -14.08 16.71 8.99
C LEU A 200 -13.11 17.15 10.08
N GLU A 201 -13.39 18.26 10.76
CA GLU A 201 -12.65 18.62 11.97
C GLU A 201 -13.33 17.93 13.16
N VAL A 202 -12.52 17.36 14.06
CA VAL A 202 -12.97 16.62 15.24
C VAL A 202 -12.24 17.21 16.44
N ASP A 203 -12.97 17.46 17.52
CA ASP A 203 -12.44 18.01 18.75
C ASP A 203 -11.52 17.03 19.50
N GLU A 204 -10.86 17.51 20.56
CA GLU A 204 -10.03 16.64 21.38
C GLU A 204 -10.88 15.54 22.05
N PRO A 205 -10.38 14.30 22.08
CA PRO A 205 -11.15 13.19 22.62
C PRO A 205 -11.26 13.26 24.14
N GLU A 206 -12.34 12.67 24.66
CA GLU A 206 -12.51 12.38 26.07
C GLU A 206 -11.81 11.05 26.43
N ASP A 207 -10.96 11.06 27.45
CA ASP A 207 -10.32 9.84 27.96
C ASP A 207 -11.28 9.11 28.89
N LEU A 208 -11.74 7.92 28.49
CA LEU A 208 -12.67 7.12 29.29
C LEU A 208 -11.94 6.36 30.38
N ASP A 209 -10.91 5.61 30.00
CA ASP A 209 -10.20 4.72 30.91
C ASP A 209 -8.80 4.32 30.40
N SER A 210 -7.94 3.86 31.30
CA SER A 210 -6.53 3.52 31.02
C SER A 210 -6.08 2.21 31.68
N TYR A 211 -5.39 1.38 30.92
CA TYR A 211 -4.98 0.04 31.32
C TYR A 211 -3.52 -0.24 30.98
N GLY A 212 -2.88 -1.11 31.76
CA GLY A 212 -1.54 -1.61 31.50
C GLY A 212 -0.45 -0.87 32.27
N ARG A 213 0.80 -1.05 31.83
CA ARG A 213 2.00 -0.56 32.51
C ARG A 213 2.98 0.01 31.49
N LEU A 214 3.55 1.17 31.82
CA LEU A 214 4.58 1.81 31.02
C LEU A 214 5.93 1.80 31.72
N PHE A 215 6.94 1.47 30.94
CA PHE A 215 8.33 1.65 31.32
C PHE A 215 8.87 2.99 30.77
N ALA A 216 9.91 3.49 31.43
CA ALA A 216 10.59 4.70 31.04
C ALA A 216 11.40 4.47 29.77
N TYR A 217 11.29 5.36 28.78
CA TYR A 217 12.17 5.34 27.62
C TYR A 217 13.61 5.64 28.04
N GLU A 218 14.54 4.80 27.61
CA GLU A 218 15.95 4.96 27.95
C GLU A 218 16.61 6.01 27.04
N LYS A 219 16.80 7.23 27.56
CA LYS A 219 17.42 8.36 26.83
C LYS A 219 18.84 8.08 26.31
N SER A 220 19.50 7.01 26.75
CA SER A 220 20.81 6.63 26.21
C SER A 220 20.73 6.20 24.74
N TYR A 221 19.57 5.72 24.27
CA TYR A 221 19.34 5.38 22.86
C TYR A 221 19.36 6.61 21.94
N ASP A 222 18.98 7.79 22.44
CA ASP A 222 19.04 9.06 21.69
C ASP A 222 20.48 9.50 21.35
N ARG A 223 21.49 8.88 22.00
CA ARG A 223 22.92 9.17 21.77
C ARG A 223 23.61 8.17 20.84
N ILE A 224 22.89 7.18 20.32
CA ILE A 224 23.44 6.20 19.38
C ILE A 224 23.77 6.90 18.06
N THR A 225 24.94 6.60 17.52
CA THR A 225 25.43 7.08 16.23
C THR A 225 25.92 5.90 15.40
N THR A 226 26.13 6.08 14.10
CA THR A 226 26.62 5.01 13.22
C THR A 226 27.99 4.46 13.62
N LYS A 227 28.77 5.22 14.39
CA LYS A 227 30.09 4.81 14.92
C LYS A 227 30.01 4.08 16.27
N SER A 228 28.89 4.21 16.95
CA SER A 228 28.63 3.64 18.28
C SER A 228 27.31 2.87 18.23
N GLU A 229 27.16 2.02 17.21
CA GLU A 229 25.98 1.19 17.00
C GLU A 229 25.78 0.21 18.17
N ARG A 230 24.53 -0.12 18.46
CA ARG A 230 24.18 -1.12 19.48
C ARG A 230 23.52 -2.34 18.82
N PRO A 231 23.84 -3.57 19.23
CA PRO A 231 23.14 -4.75 18.71
C PRO A 231 21.67 -4.73 19.13
N LEU A 232 20.78 -5.07 18.20
CA LEU A 232 19.39 -5.37 18.53
C LEU A 232 19.36 -6.72 19.27
N GLN A 233 18.72 -6.75 20.43
CA GLN A 233 18.62 -7.92 21.29
C GLN A 233 17.24 -8.53 21.17
N LEU A 234 17.19 -9.85 21.32
CA LEU A 234 15.95 -10.59 21.44
C LEU A 234 15.47 -10.45 22.87
N VAL A 235 14.33 -9.78 23.04
CA VAL A 235 13.71 -9.57 24.36
C VAL A 235 12.38 -10.30 24.36
N ASP A 236 12.29 -11.34 25.18
CA ASP A 236 11.11 -12.19 25.26
C ASP A 236 10.03 -11.52 26.11
N ARG A 237 9.02 -10.95 25.45
CA ARG A 237 7.90 -10.24 26.07
C ARG A 237 6.61 -10.52 25.31
N ILE A 238 5.52 -10.67 26.04
CA ILE A 238 4.20 -10.75 25.43
C ILE A 238 3.69 -9.33 25.13
N LYS A 239 3.33 -9.09 23.87
CA LYS A 239 2.48 -7.96 23.46
C LYS A 239 1.24 -8.50 22.74
N TYR A 240 0.08 -8.16 23.27
CA TYR A 240 -1.22 -8.55 22.72
C TYR A 240 -1.56 -7.73 21.48
N ASN A 241 -2.21 -8.36 20.50
CA ASN A 241 -2.67 -7.73 19.27
C ASN A 241 -4.14 -8.11 19.00
N THR A 242 -4.96 -7.96 20.04
CA THR A 242 -6.38 -8.33 20.08
C THR A 242 -7.21 -7.43 19.15
N THR A 243 -8.13 -8.00 18.39
CA THR A 243 -9.11 -7.22 17.59
C THR A 243 -10.14 -6.51 18.49
N THR A 244 -11.05 -5.74 17.89
CA THR A 244 -12.06 -4.95 18.60
C THR A 244 -13.11 -5.80 19.29
N SER A 245 -13.67 -6.79 18.61
CA SER A 245 -14.75 -7.63 19.16
C SER A 245 -14.26 -8.55 20.28
N ASP A 246 -12.99 -8.96 20.27
CA ASP A 246 -12.42 -9.82 21.31
C ASP A 246 -11.94 -9.03 22.54
N ASP A 247 -12.06 -7.70 22.53
CA ASP A 247 -11.63 -6.84 23.62
C ASP A 247 -12.71 -6.75 24.72
N PRO A 248 -12.43 -7.24 25.95
CA PRO A 248 -13.42 -7.27 27.02
C PRO A 248 -13.82 -5.86 27.50
N VAL A 249 -12.93 -4.88 27.40
CA VAL A 249 -13.23 -3.50 27.81
C VAL A 249 -14.13 -2.85 26.77
N ILE A 250 -13.87 -3.05 25.47
CA ILE A 250 -14.75 -2.57 24.41
C ILE A 250 -16.14 -3.21 24.52
N GLN A 251 -16.23 -4.51 24.80
CA GLN A 251 -17.52 -5.18 24.99
C GLN A 251 -18.31 -4.58 26.17
N ASN A 252 -17.63 -4.26 27.28
CA ASN A 252 -18.27 -3.58 28.41
C ASN A 252 -18.75 -2.16 28.04
N LEU A 253 -17.94 -1.39 27.31
CA LEU A 253 -18.30 -0.05 26.82
C LEU A 253 -19.43 -0.08 25.78
N ALA A 254 -19.50 -1.13 24.96
CA ALA A 254 -20.58 -1.41 24.02
C ALA A 254 -21.89 -1.73 24.74
N SER A 255 -21.86 -2.62 25.73
CA SER A 255 -23.04 -2.96 26.52
C SER A 255 -23.61 -1.76 27.30
N SER A 256 -22.75 -0.79 27.63
CA SER A 256 -23.12 0.45 28.30
C SER A 256 -23.64 1.53 27.35
N GLY A 257 -23.57 1.32 26.03
CA GLY A 257 -24.04 2.27 25.01
C GLY A 257 -23.25 3.58 24.95
N VAL A 258 -21.94 3.54 25.26
CA VAL A 258 -21.09 4.75 25.32
C VAL A 258 -20.86 5.38 23.94
N ALA A 259 -20.80 4.55 22.89
CA ALA A 259 -20.51 4.96 21.52
C ALA A 259 -21.34 4.15 20.52
N LYS A 260 -21.40 4.62 19.28
CA LYS A 260 -22.01 3.86 18.18
C LYS A 260 -20.98 3.08 17.37
N VAL A 261 -19.73 3.50 17.37
CA VAL A 261 -18.67 2.84 16.63
C VAL A 261 -17.54 2.48 17.58
N TYR A 262 -17.03 1.26 17.45
CA TYR A 262 -15.94 0.72 18.25
C TYR A 262 -14.82 0.23 17.34
N THR A 263 -13.58 0.58 17.64
CA THR A 263 -12.40 0.19 16.85
C THR A 263 -11.10 0.27 17.66
N THR A 264 -9.99 -0.12 17.02
CA THR A 264 -8.62 0.09 17.52
C THR A 264 -7.89 1.15 16.68
N ASP A 265 -6.87 1.77 17.24
CA ASP A 265 -5.99 2.71 16.54
C ASP A 265 -5.32 2.10 15.30
N VAL A 266 -4.94 0.82 15.36
CA VAL A 266 -4.36 0.08 14.22
C VAL A 266 -5.34 0.07 13.04
N ILE A 267 -6.60 -0.31 13.27
CA ILE A 267 -7.63 -0.38 12.23
C ILE A 267 -8.00 1.02 11.73
N LEU A 268 -8.24 1.95 12.66
CA LEU A 268 -8.60 3.32 12.34
C LEU A 268 -7.51 4.04 11.53
N SER A 269 -6.24 3.83 11.87
CA SER A 269 -5.10 4.44 11.16
C SER A 269 -4.99 3.98 9.71
N VAL A 270 -5.33 2.72 9.41
CA VAL A 270 -5.39 2.20 8.03
C VAL A 270 -6.50 2.91 7.27
N LEU A 271 -7.68 3.05 7.87
CA LEU A 271 -8.82 3.72 7.25
C LEU A 271 -8.52 5.20 6.97
N MET A 272 -7.99 5.93 7.95
CA MET A 272 -7.61 7.35 7.81
C MET A 272 -6.50 7.55 6.77
N CYS A 273 -5.60 6.57 6.60
CA CYS A 273 -4.48 6.63 5.65
C CYS A 273 -4.75 5.85 4.34
N ALA A 274 -5.98 5.39 4.11
CA ALA A 274 -6.34 4.52 2.98
C ALA A 274 -5.84 5.04 1.61
N PRO A 275 -5.94 6.35 1.27
CA PRO A 275 -5.49 6.85 -0.03
C PRO A 275 -3.99 6.71 -0.31
N ARG A 276 -3.17 6.40 0.71
CA ARG A 276 -1.72 6.19 0.59
C ARG A 276 -1.32 4.72 0.44
N SER A 277 -2.25 3.81 0.69
CA SER A 277 -2.00 2.38 0.63
C SER A 277 -1.85 1.89 -0.82
N VAL A 278 -0.84 1.06 -1.04
CA VAL A 278 -0.56 0.40 -2.33
C VAL A 278 -0.74 -1.10 -2.20
N TYR A 279 -0.46 -1.68 -1.03
CA TYR A 279 -0.76 -3.09 -0.76
C TYR A 279 -2.22 -3.26 -0.35
N PRO A 280 -2.86 -4.40 -0.70
CA PRO A 280 -4.23 -4.70 -0.33
C PRO A 280 -4.37 -4.87 1.18
N TRP A 281 -5.55 -4.55 1.69
CA TRP A 281 -5.95 -4.77 3.08
C TRP A 281 -7.46 -4.88 3.15
N ASP A 282 -7.97 -5.52 4.21
CA ASP A 282 -9.40 -5.71 4.44
C ASP A 282 -9.76 -5.47 5.91
N ILE A 283 -10.90 -4.82 6.14
CA ILE A 283 -11.48 -4.58 7.46
C ILE A 283 -12.81 -5.31 7.54
N VAL A 284 -12.98 -6.13 8.57
CA VAL A 284 -14.26 -6.78 8.86
C VAL A 284 -15.13 -5.79 9.63
N ILE A 285 -16.37 -5.63 9.21
CA ILE A 285 -17.31 -4.69 9.79
C ILE A 285 -18.52 -5.49 10.25
N VAL A 286 -18.83 -5.44 11.54
CA VAL A 286 -20.00 -6.10 12.12
C VAL A 286 -20.95 -5.04 12.62
N ARG A 287 -22.18 -5.05 12.10
CA ARG A 287 -23.26 -4.18 12.56
C ARG A 287 -24.23 -4.99 13.41
N GLU A 288 -24.35 -4.62 14.67
CA GLU A 288 -25.27 -5.20 15.65
C GLU A 288 -26.10 -4.07 16.28
N GLY A 289 -27.42 -4.07 16.03
CA GLY A 289 -28.27 -2.96 16.45
C GLY A 289 -27.85 -1.62 15.83
N ASP A 290 -27.62 -0.65 16.72
CA ASP A 290 -27.10 0.69 16.40
C ASP A 290 -25.57 0.81 16.61
N SER A 291 -24.90 -0.32 16.89
CA SER A 291 -23.46 -0.38 17.13
C SER A 291 -22.72 -0.99 15.93
N LEU A 292 -21.54 -0.45 15.66
CA LEU A 292 -20.65 -0.86 14.58
C LEU A 292 -19.29 -1.24 15.16
N PHE A 293 -18.86 -2.46 14.90
CA PHE A 293 -17.54 -2.98 15.28
C PHE A 293 -16.66 -3.10 14.03
N LEU A 294 -15.48 -2.48 14.10
CA LEU A 294 -14.46 -2.53 13.05
C LEU A 294 -13.36 -3.47 13.51
N ASP A 295 -13.29 -4.65 12.91
CA ASP A 295 -12.37 -5.74 13.25
C ASP A 295 -11.29 -5.99 12.18
N LYS A 296 -10.16 -6.53 12.64
CA LYS A 296 -9.11 -7.08 11.78
C LYS A 296 -9.15 -8.61 11.84
N ARG A 297 -8.64 -9.27 10.80
CA ARG A 297 -8.38 -10.71 10.83
C ARG A 297 -7.03 -11.01 11.46
N ASP A 298 -6.97 -12.09 12.23
CA ASP A 298 -5.71 -12.60 12.77
C ASP A 298 -4.83 -13.18 11.65
N GLY A 299 -3.54 -12.88 11.71
CA GLY A 299 -2.60 -13.19 10.64
C GLY A 299 -2.82 -12.37 9.37
N GLY A 300 -3.68 -11.36 9.41
CA GLY A 300 -4.00 -10.49 8.29
C GLY A 300 -2.95 -9.40 8.02
N PRO A 301 -3.19 -8.52 7.03
CA PRO A 301 -2.29 -7.43 6.65
C PRO A 301 -2.00 -6.38 7.75
N PHE A 302 -2.77 -6.41 8.84
CA PHE A 302 -2.69 -5.47 9.97
C PHE A 302 -1.62 -5.89 10.98
N ASP A 303 -1.27 -7.18 11.02
CA ASP A 303 -0.37 -7.75 12.01
C ASP A 303 1.11 -7.63 11.60
N THR A 304 1.36 -7.22 10.35
CA THR A 304 2.71 -7.09 9.80
C THR A 304 3.02 -5.69 9.30
N VAL A 305 4.30 -5.35 9.28
CA VAL A 305 4.80 -4.03 8.91
C VAL A 305 5.33 -4.04 7.48
N THR A 306 4.69 -3.29 6.58
CA THR A 306 5.12 -3.20 5.17
C THR A 306 6.52 -2.56 5.02
N VAL A 307 7.27 -3.00 4.02
CA VAL A 307 8.62 -2.48 3.71
C VAL A 307 8.66 -1.97 2.28
N ASN A 308 8.99 -0.69 2.13
CA ASN A 308 9.16 -0.01 0.84
C ASN A 308 7.94 -0.11 -0.08
N GLU A 309 6.74 -0.19 0.49
CA GLU A 309 5.46 -0.30 -0.21
C GLU A 309 5.24 0.82 -1.25
N ASN A 310 5.67 2.05 -0.94
CA ASN A 310 5.50 3.22 -1.79
C ASN A 310 6.76 3.54 -2.62
N ALA A 311 7.75 2.65 -2.64
CA ALA A 311 8.91 2.80 -3.52
C ALA A 311 8.48 2.72 -5.00
N ALA A 312 9.29 3.32 -5.88
CA ALA A 312 9.02 3.28 -7.32
C ALA A 312 9.06 1.84 -7.89
N ASP A 313 9.89 0.99 -7.28
CA ASP A 313 9.96 -0.46 -7.53
C ASP A 313 9.94 -1.13 -6.15
N PRO A 314 8.77 -1.53 -5.64
CA PRO A 314 8.65 -2.13 -4.30
C PRO A 314 9.12 -3.59 -4.29
N PRO A 315 9.51 -4.15 -3.13
CA PRO A 315 9.75 -5.58 -2.99
C PRO A 315 8.50 -6.37 -3.36
N GLN A 316 8.68 -7.57 -3.93
CA GLN A 316 7.57 -8.44 -4.35
C GLN A 316 7.84 -9.89 -3.98
N ASP A 317 6.76 -10.62 -3.73
CA ASP A 317 6.80 -12.07 -3.61
C ASP A 317 6.88 -12.71 -5.01
N PRO A 318 7.47 -13.92 -5.13
CA PRO A 318 7.48 -14.63 -6.39
C PRO A 318 6.05 -14.88 -6.87
N ALA A 319 5.81 -14.73 -8.17
CA ALA A 319 4.51 -15.03 -8.74
C ALA A 319 4.16 -16.51 -8.47
N PRO A 320 2.93 -16.80 -8.00
CA PRO A 320 2.48 -18.18 -7.86
C PRO A 320 2.46 -18.86 -9.24
N PRO A 321 2.64 -20.19 -9.29
CA PRO A 321 2.56 -20.93 -10.55
C PRO A 321 1.18 -20.74 -11.18
N ASN A 322 1.15 -20.56 -12.49
CA ASN A 322 -0.10 -20.38 -13.23
C ASN A 322 -1.00 -21.61 -13.03
N PRO A 323 -2.21 -21.46 -12.43
CA PRO A 323 -3.11 -22.58 -12.19
C PRO A 323 -3.57 -23.26 -13.49
N ASN A 324 -3.50 -22.56 -14.62
CA ASN A 324 -3.86 -23.09 -15.94
C ASN A 324 -2.67 -23.74 -16.69
N ASN A 325 -1.46 -23.72 -16.12
CA ASN A 325 -0.28 -24.37 -16.70
C ASN A 325 0.44 -25.26 -15.66
N PRO A 326 -0.03 -26.50 -15.45
CA PRO A 326 0.58 -27.43 -14.50
C PRO A 326 2.03 -27.84 -14.83
N ALA A 327 2.54 -27.50 -16.03
CA ALA A 327 3.94 -27.73 -16.41
C ALA A 327 4.86 -26.54 -16.06
N GLU A 328 4.31 -25.39 -15.70
CA GLU A 328 5.06 -24.24 -15.24
C GLU A 328 5.56 -24.51 -13.82
N LYS A 329 6.81 -24.97 -13.72
CA LYS A 329 7.48 -25.03 -12.43
C LYS A 329 7.58 -23.60 -11.91
N ALA A 330 6.94 -23.34 -10.76
CA ALA A 330 7.17 -22.13 -10.00
C ALA A 330 8.68 -21.89 -9.97
N ALA A 331 9.12 -20.71 -10.38
CA ALA A 331 10.52 -20.30 -10.28
C ALA A 331 10.85 -20.06 -8.80
N VAL A 332 10.75 -21.11 -7.99
CA VAL A 332 11.19 -21.14 -6.60
C VAL A 332 12.70 -21.31 -6.67
N PRO A 333 13.50 -20.27 -6.43
CA PRO A 333 14.93 -20.46 -6.30
C PRO A 333 15.21 -21.51 -5.23
N GLU A 334 16.25 -22.35 -5.42
CA GLU A 334 16.63 -23.41 -4.47
C GLU A 334 16.80 -22.88 -3.03
N THR A 335 17.14 -21.59 -2.91
CA THR A 335 17.07 -20.82 -1.66
C THR A 335 16.01 -19.73 -1.76
N PRO A 336 14.98 -19.72 -0.89
CA PRO A 336 14.01 -18.64 -0.85
C PRO A 336 14.70 -17.30 -0.61
N SER A 337 14.31 -16.28 -1.36
CA SER A 337 14.89 -14.95 -1.23
C SER A 337 14.49 -14.34 0.12
N ILE A 338 15.46 -13.87 0.90
CA ILE A 338 15.20 -13.15 2.17
C ILE A 338 14.68 -11.72 1.96
N ASN A 339 14.56 -11.28 0.69
CA ASN A 339 14.16 -9.93 0.32
C ASN A 339 12.82 -9.91 -0.45
N THR A 340 11.97 -10.92 -0.27
CA THR A 340 10.59 -10.86 -0.78
C THR A 340 9.73 -9.93 0.11
N ALA A 341 8.59 -9.48 -0.40
CA ALA A 341 7.70 -8.58 0.35
C ALA A 341 7.26 -9.20 1.68
N THR A 342 6.82 -10.47 1.65
CA THR A 342 6.40 -11.20 2.86
C THR A 342 7.57 -11.39 3.83
N SER A 343 8.74 -11.83 3.36
CA SER A 343 9.92 -12.05 4.21
C SER A 343 10.39 -10.77 4.91
N LEU A 344 10.41 -9.65 4.18
CA LEU A 344 10.78 -8.34 4.72
C LEU A 344 9.72 -7.82 5.70
N SER A 345 8.44 -8.10 5.46
CA SER A 345 7.35 -7.70 6.35
C SER A 345 7.46 -8.39 7.72
N LEU A 346 7.73 -9.70 7.72
CA LEU A 346 7.95 -10.48 8.94
C LEU A 346 9.19 -10.00 9.71
N GLU A 347 10.30 -9.78 9.01
CA GLU A 347 11.52 -9.24 9.61
C GLU A 347 11.30 -7.84 10.19
N ALA A 348 10.61 -6.94 9.48
CA ALA A 348 10.34 -5.59 9.95
C ALA A 348 9.46 -5.58 11.20
N THR A 349 8.47 -6.48 11.26
CA THR A 349 7.58 -6.65 12.42
C THR A 349 8.37 -7.10 13.64
N TYR A 350 9.22 -8.11 13.45
CA TYR A 350 10.13 -8.61 14.48
C TYR A 350 11.11 -7.54 14.98
N ILE A 351 11.69 -6.74 14.09
CA ILE A 351 12.56 -5.61 14.45
C ILE A 351 11.79 -4.57 15.28
N ASN A 352 10.55 -4.26 14.89
CA ASN A 352 9.71 -3.26 15.56
C ASN A 352 9.44 -3.63 17.01
N GLN A 353 9.00 -4.89 17.24
CA GLN A 353 8.72 -5.41 18.58
C GLN A 353 9.96 -5.38 19.47
N ASN A 354 11.07 -5.99 19.01
CA ASN A 354 12.30 -6.06 19.80
C ASN A 354 12.89 -4.68 20.10
N PHE A 355 12.84 -3.74 19.15
CA PHE A 355 13.30 -2.37 19.42
C PHE A 355 12.43 -1.67 20.46
N GLY A 356 11.10 -1.85 20.41
CA GLY A 356 10.18 -1.35 21.41
C GLY A 356 10.52 -1.87 22.82
N PHE A 357 10.77 -3.17 22.95
CA PHE A 357 11.07 -3.80 24.23
C PHE A 357 12.47 -3.45 24.76
N GLN A 358 13.46 -3.37 23.87
CA GLN A 358 14.86 -3.13 24.25
C GLN A 358 15.14 -1.66 24.62
N SER A 359 14.34 -0.71 24.10
CA SER A 359 14.59 0.74 24.28
C SER A 359 13.97 1.35 25.54
N VAL A 360 13.37 0.53 26.40
CA VAL A 360 12.80 0.93 27.68
C VAL A 360 13.59 0.36 28.86
N SER A 361 13.50 1.04 30.00
CA SER A 361 14.16 0.64 31.25
C SER A 361 13.18 -0.06 32.18
N GLU A 362 13.32 -1.38 32.32
CA GLU A 362 12.50 -2.18 33.26
C GLU A 362 13.01 -2.14 34.70
N ALA A 363 14.33 -2.08 34.89
CA ALA A 363 14.96 -2.22 36.21
C ALA A 363 15.57 -0.91 36.76
N GLY A 364 15.68 0.14 35.94
CA GLY A 364 16.36 1.38 36.30
C GLY A 364 15.42 2.47 36.85
N PRO A 365 15.95 3.51 37.52
CA PRO A 365 15.19 4.72 37.81
C PRO A 365 14.95 5.54 36.52
N PRO A 366 13.75 6.11 36.30
CA PRO A 366 12.58 6.06 37.19
C PRO A 366 11.80 4.73 37.09
N PRO A 367 11.05 4.36 38.15
CA PRO A 367 10.23 3.15 38.15
C PRO A 367 9.16 3.18 37.05
N SER A 368 8.64 2.00 36.70
CA SER A 368 7.48 1.86 35.83
C SER A 368 6.26 2.57 36.41
N VAL A 369 5.35 2.97 35.52
CA VAL A 369 4.08 3.60 35.86
C VAL A 369 2.96 2.63 35.52
N ASP A 370 2.13 2.31 36.51
CA ASP A 370 0.89 1.54 36.34
C ASP A 370 -0.27 2.49 36.06
N PHE A 371 -1.07 2.21 35.03
CA PHE A 371 -2.31 2.94 34.77
C PHE A 371 -3.40 2.58 35.78
N ALA A 372 -4.60 3.16 35.60
CA ALA A 372 -5.73 2.94 36.50
C ALA A 372 -6.07 1.45 36.68
N HIS A 373 -5.95 0.68 35.60
CA HIS A 373 -6.20 -0.77 35.58
C HIS A 373 -5.02 -1.57 35.04
N ALA A 374 -4.97 -2.85 35.40
CA ALA A 374 -3.99 -3.80 34.86
C ALA A 374 -4.26 -4.08 33.36
N ASN A 375 -3.34 -4.77 32.68
CA ASN A 375 -3.55 -5.17 31.28
C ASN A 375 -4.81 -6.08 31.17
N PRO A 376 -5.82 -5.74 30.35
CA PRO A 376 -7.09 -6.46 30.29
C PRO A 376 -6.99 -7.82 29.60
N PHE A 377 -5.89 -8.08 28.87
CA PHE A 377 -5.67 -9.31 28.12
C PHE A 377 -4.79 -10.32 28.85
N TYR A 378 -4.17 -9.92 29.97
CA TYR A 378 -3.24 -10.77 30.70
C TYR A 378 -3.96 -11.55 31.78
N GLY A 379 -4.04 -12.87 31.62
CA GLY A 379 -4.70 -13.76 32.57
C GLY A 379 -3.92 -13.92 33.89
N PRO A 380 -4.60 -14.26 35.01
CA PRO A 380 -3.93 -14.54 36.28
C PRO A 380 -3.05 -15.80 36.25
N GLU A 381 -3.25 -16.68 35.27
CA GLU A 381 -2.49 -17.93 35.08
C GLU A 381 -1.21 -17.74 34.27
N GLU A 382 -1.08 -16.60 33.58
CA GLU A 382 0.10 -16.30 32.78
C GLU A 382 1.29 -15.89 33.66
N THR A 383 2.48 -16.34 33.28
CA THR A 383 3.73 -16.08 34.02
C THR A 383 4.79 -15.36 33.20
N GLU A 384 4.55 -15.20 31.90
CA GLU A 384 5.48 -14.57 30.98
C GLU A 384 5.44 -13.03 31.13
N PRO A 385 6.61 -12.36 31.10
CA PRO A 385 6.66 -10.92 31.33
C PRO A 385 5.99 -10.14 30.19
N LEU A 386 5.09 -9.23 30.57
CA LEU A 386 4.44 -8.31 29.65
C LEU A 386 5.42 -7.27 29.09
N ALA A 387 5.25 -6.94 27.81
CA ALA A 387 5.88 -5.77 27.21
C ALA A 387 5.35 -4.47 27.82
N SER A 388 6.15 -3.39 27.70
CA SER A 388 5.68 -2.03 27.96
C SER A 388 4.50 -1.71 27.04
N CYS A 389 3.32 -1.49 27.60
CA CYS A 389 2.14 -1.13 26.82
C CYS A 389 1.07 -0.50 27.70
N GLY A 390 0.60 0.67 27.26
CA GLY A 390 -0.52 1.39 27.82
C GLY A 390 -1.68 1.44 26.86
N TYR A 391 -2.83 0.90 27.24
CA TYR A 391 -4.07 1.02 26.49
C TYR A 391 -4.88 2.19 27.04
N ARG A 392 -5.29 3.11 26.17
CA ARG A 392 -6.19 4.22 26.52
C ARG A 392 -7.44 4.13 25.66
N TYR A 393 -8.59 4.08 26.30
CA TYR A 393 -9.89 4.08 25.63
C TYR A 393 -10.37 5.52 25.52
N ARG A 394 -10.48 6.01 24.29
CA ARG A 394 -10.75 7.42 24.01
C ARG A 394 -12.01 7.56 23.18
N LEU A 395 -12.83 8.55 23.51
CA LEU A 395 -14.10 8.83 22.86
C LEU A 395 -13.96 10.06 21.98
N PHE A 396 -14.27 9.90 20.70
CA PHE A 396 -14.28 10.98 19.71
C PHE A 396 -15.71 11.27 19.27
N ASP A 397 -16.07 12.54 19.21
CA ASP A 397 -17.35 12.99 18.66
C ASP A 397 -17.21 13.23 17.15
N LEU A 398 -17.98 12.51 16.34
CA LEU A 398 -18.01 12.65 14.90
C LEU A 398 -19.28 13.38 14.42
N GLY A 399 -20.11 13.93 15.32
CA GLY A 399 -21.31 14.68 14.99
C GLY A 399 -21.00 15.91 14.13
N ILE A 400 -21.77 16.12 13.07
CA ILE A 400 -21.65 17.33 12.22
C ILE A 400 -22.65 18.40 12.67
N THR A 401 -23.81 17.96 13.15
CA THR A 401 -24.89 18.79 13.68
C THR A 401 -25.17 18.42 15.13
N GLU A 402 -25.68 19.36 15.92
CA GLU A 402 -26.01 19.14 17.35
C GLU A 402 -27.01 18.00 17.57
N ASP A 403 -27.80 17.64 16.55
CA ASP A 403 -28.78 16.55 16.60
C ASP A 403 -28.18 15.16 16.29
N GLU A 404 -26.94 15.08 15.79
CA GLU A 404 -26.28 13.82 15.43
C GLU A 404 -25.39 13.33 16.58
N ASP A 405 -25.83 12.29 17.28
CA ASP A 405 -25.01 11.57 18.26
C ASP A 405 -24.27 10.41 17.57
N ILE A 406 -23.11 10.69 16.96
CA ILE A 406 -22.22 9.67 16.38
C ILE A 406 -20.87 9.74 17.10
N LYS A 407 -20.76 8.94 18.15
CA LYS A 407 -19.53 8.80 18.92
C LYS A 407 -18.76 7.56 18.50
N LEU A 408 -17.43 7.70 18.45
CA LEU A 408 -16.47 6.65 18.14
C LEU A 408 -15.59 6.39 19.36
N CYS A 409 -15.62 5.16 19.88
CA CYS A 409 -14.69 4.69 20.89
C CYS A 409 -13.50 4.00 20.22
N VAL A 410 -12.29 4.44 20.57
CA VAL A 410 -11.04 3.92 20.03
C VAL A 410 -10.15 3.43 21.16
N ARG A 411 -9.73 2.16 21.11
CA ARG A 411 -8.59 1.69 21.91
C ARG A 411 -7.30 2.16 21.25
N THR A 412 -6.50 2.92 21.99
CA THR A 412 -5.23 3.49 21.52
C THR A 412 -4.07 2.99 22.36
N GLU A 413 -2.88 2.93 21.77
CA GLU A 413 -1.69 2.38 22.44
C GLU A 413 -0.56 3.41 22.59
N VAL A 414 0.06 3.40 23.76
CA VAL A 414 1.34 4.07 24.04
C VAL A 414 2.37 3.05 24.54
N ASP A 415 3.62 3.21 24.11
CA ASP A 415 4.65 2.19 24.34
C ASP A 415 5.55 2.55 25.53
N ALA A 416 5.75 3.84 25.84
CA ALA A 416 6.62 4.28 26.93
C ALA A 416 6.25 5.70 27.41
N PHE A 417 6.93 6.17 28.46
CA PHE A 417 6.95 7.59 28.83
C PHE A 417 8.37 8.14 28.83
N ILE A 418 8.52 9.45 28.58
CA ILE A 418 9.81 10.14 28.67
C ILE A 418 10.04 10.62 30.11
N PRO A 419 11.14 10.23 30.77
CA PRO A 419 11.42 10.71 32.12
C PRO A 419 11.59 12.23 32.20
N GLY A 420 10.94 12.87 33.17
CA GLY A 420 11.12 14.29 33.50
C GLY A 420 10.35 15.28 32.63
N THR A 421 9.38 14.83 31.83
CA THR A 421 8.50 15.69 31.02
C THR A 421 7.12 15.92 31.64
N GLY A 422 6.83 15.37 32.83
CA GLY A 422 5.55 15.53 33.52
C GLY A 422 5.10 14.22 34.17
N ASN A 423 3.82 14.17 34.54
CA ASN A 423 3.17 12.97 35.06
C ASN A 423 2.55 12.14 33.91
N PRO A 424 3.04 10.92 33.63
CA PRO A 424 2.50 10.08 32.57
C PRO A 424 1.03 9.68 32.77
N LEU A 425 0.56 9.65 34.02
CA LEU A 425 -0.85 9.34 34.36
C LEU A 425 -1.81 10.44 33.91
N GLU A 426 -1.33 11.67 33.79
CA GLU A 426 -2.09 12.81 33.26
C GLU A 426 -1.91 12.97 31.74
N GLY A 427 -1.27 11.99 31.08
CA GLY A 427 -1.01 12.02 29.64
C GLY A 427 0.29 12.73 29.24
N HIS A 428 1.07 13.25 30.18
CA HIS A 428 2.29 13.99 29.87
C HIS A 428 3.48 13.09 29.55
N GLY A 429 4.28 13.46 28.56
CA GLY A 429 5.49 12.73 28.20
C GLY A 429 5.25 11.35 27.58
N LEU A 430 4.01 11.01 27.23
CA LEU A 430 3.71 9.73 26.59
C LEU A 430 4.41 9.61 25.24
N ALA A 431 4.93 8.42 24.97
CA ALA A 431 5.72 8.13 23.79
C ALA A 431 5.25 6.85 23.09
N THR A 432 5.26 6.90 21.76
CA THR A 432 5.17 5.71 20.91
C THR A 432 6.55 5.40 20.34
N ILE A 433 6.88 4.13 20.18
CA ILE A 433 8.18 3.65 19.73
C ILE A 433 7.97 2.79 18.48
N ARG A 434 8.67 3.14 17.40
CA ARG A 434 8.61 2.46 16.11
C ARG A 434 10.01 2.28 15.54
N ALA A 435 10.18 1.32 14.63
CA ALA A 435 11.46 1.02 13.99
C ALA A 435 11.37 1.07 12.46
N LEU A 436 12.21 1.90 11.84
CA LEU A 436 12.55 1.77 10.42
C LEU A 436 13.67 0.74 10.27
N ASN A 437 13.60 -0.04 9.18
CA ASN A 437 14.54 -1.10 8.89
C ASN A 437 15.22 -0.92 7.52
N GLU A 438 16.54 -1.08 7.48
CA GLU A 438 17.35 -1.17 6.26
C GLU A 438 17.79 -2.63 6.05
N PHE A 439 17.46 -3.17 4.88
CA PHE A 439 17.93 -4.49 4.43
C PHE A 439 19.18 -4.34 3.56
N ASP A 440 19.18 -4.82 2.31
CA ASP A 440 20.25 -4.56 1.35
C ASP A 440 19.91 -3.30 0.52
N PRO A 441 20.63 -2.17 0.70
CA PRO A 441 20.35 -0.93 -0.03
C PRO A 441 20.57 -1.04 -1.55
N ARG A 442 21.17 -2.14 -2.02
CA ARG A 442 21.41 -2.41 -3.45
C ARG A 442 20.49 -3.48 -4.03
N ALA A 443 19.66 -4.12 -3.21
CA ALA A 443 18.72 -5.12 -3.69
C ALA A 443 17.57 -4.48 -4.47
N GLN A 444 16.90 -5.29 -5.28
CA GLN A 444 15.61 -4.90 -5.84
C GLN A 444 14.63 -4.61 -4.70
N GLY A 445 13.76 -3.61 -4.86
CA GLY A 445 12.85 -3.21 -3.80
C GLY A 445 13.45 -2.24 -2.76
N ALA A 446 14.76 -1.97 -2.79
CA ALA A 446 15.43 -1.13 -1.78
C ALA A 446 15.06 0.36 -1.84
N GLY A 447 14.35 0.80 -2.89
CA GLY A 447 13.81 2.15 -2.99
C GLY A 447 14.87 3.26 -3.11
N GLY A 448 16.14 2.90 -3.33
CA GLY A 448 17.22 3.85 -3.60
C GLY A 448 17.65 4.70 -2.41
N ALA A 449 17.39 4.25 -1.17
CA ALA A 449 17.88 4.91 0.03
C ALA A 449 19.42 4.95 0.05
N PRO A 450 20.04 6.09 0.44
CA PRO A 450 21.47 6.12 0.69
C PRO A 450 21.84 5.18 1.84
N ASP A 451 22.97 4.48 1.76
CA ASP A 451 23.44 3.58 2.83
C ASP A 451 23.49 4.28 4.20
N TRP A 452 22.73 3.75 5.16
CA TRP A 452 22.50 4.40 6.44
C TRP A 452 23.78 4.55 7.25
N ARG A 453 24.68 3.56 7.22
CA ARG A 453 25.95 3.60 7.97
C ARG A 453 26.84 4.76 7.56
N THR A 454 26.82 5.13 6.28
CA THR A 454 27.64 6.26 5.79
C THR A 454 26.90 7.59 5.81
N LYS A 455 25.56 7.59 5.75
CA LYS A 455 24.76 8.79 5.50
C LYS A 455 23.90 9.28 6.67
N LEU A 456 23.60 8.48 7.68
CA LEU A 456 22.75 8.93 8.79
C LEU A 456 23.36 10.08 9.59
N ASP A 457 24.68 10.09 9.80
CA ASP A 457 25.35 11.14 10.58
C ASP A 457 25.66 12.38 9.74
N SER A 458 25.93 12.21 8.43
CA SER A 458 26.34 13.31 7.55
C SER A 458 25.20 13.92 6.73
N GLN A 459 24.17 13.14 6.41
CA GLN A 459 23.09 13.48 5.48
C GLN A 459 21.74 12.92 5.98
N ARG A 460 21.45 13.05 7.27
CA ARG A 460 20.21 12.54 7.91
C ARG A 460 18.94 12.92 7.13
N GLY A 461 18.84 14.17 6.68
CA GLY A 461 17.68 14.64 5.92
C GLY A 461 17.44 13.89 4.61
N ALA A 462 18.50 13.44 3.92
CA ALA A 462 18.37 12.66 2.69
C ALA A 462 17.86 11.24 2.96
N VAL A 463 18.34 10.61 4.04
CA VAL A 463 17.84 9.30 4.49
C VAL A 463 16.37 9.42 4.87
N VAL A 464 16.02 10.36 5.75
CA VAL A 464 14.65 10.61 6.20
C VAL A 464 13.71 10.88 5.02
N ALA A 465 14.10 11.74 4.08
CA ALA A 465 13.27 12.05 2.92
C ALA A 465 13.02 10.84 2.02
N THR A 466 14.02 9.96 1.87
CA THR A 466 13.87 8.72 1.08
C THR A 466 12.96 7.74 1.79
N GLU A 467 13.08 7.59 3.11
CA GLU A 467 12.20 6.76 3.92
C GLU A 467 10.75 7.27 3.93
N MET A 468 10.55 8.59 4.06
CA MET A 468 9.22 9.21 3.97
C MET A 468 8.53 8.95 2.63
N LYS A 469 9.31 8.84 1.54
CA LYS A 469 8.81 8.51 0.21
C LYS A 469 8.50 7.01 0.07
N ASN A 470 9.45 6.14 0.39
CA ASN A 470 9.34 4.69 0.16
C ASN A 470 8.37 4.02 1.15
N ASN A 471 8.23 4.57 2.35
CA ASN A 471 7.44 4.02 3.46
C ASN A 471 6.31 4.99 3.87
N SER A 472 5.75 5.73 2.91
CA SER A 472 4.78 6.80 3.15
C SER A 472 3.54 6.34 3.90
N CYS A 473 2.93 5.21 3.51
CA CYS A 473 1.74 4.65 4.17
C CYS A 473 2.08 4.20 5.60
N LYS A 474 3.18 3.44 5.77
CA LYS A 474 3.67 2.99 7.08
C LYS A 474 3.88 4.14 8.06
N LEU A 475 4.63 5.18 7.65
CA LEU A 475 4.92 6.33 8.50
C LEU A 475 3.67 7.15 8.80
N ALA A 476 2.75 7.29 7.84
CA ALA A 476 1.46 7.95 8.07
C ALA A 476 0.63 7.19 9.12
N LYS A 477 0.50 5.86 9.02
CA LYS A 477 -0.23 5.04 9.98
C LYS A 477 0.33 5.18 11.39
N TRP A 478 1.65 5.06 11.55
CA TRP A 478 2.29 5.25 12.85
C TRP A 478 2.03 6.65 13.41
N THR A 479 2.10 7.68 12.56
CA THR A 479 1.90 9.06 13.00
C THR A 479 0.47 9.29 13.48
N VAL A 480 -0.50 8.76 12.74
CA VAL A 480 -1.91 8.81 13.12
C VAL A 480 -2.16 8.06 14.42
N GLN A 481 -1.62 6.84 14.59
CA GLN A 481 -1.72 6.08 15.85
C GLN A 481 -1.19 6.90 17.04
N SER A 482 0.00 7.51 16.91
CA SER A 482 0.57 8.32 17.98
C SER A 482 -0.27 9.54 18.33
N ILE A 483 -0.92 10.17 17.34
CA ILE A 483 -1.81 11.30 17.56
C ILE A 483 -3.10 10.85 18.25
N LEU A 484 -3.72 9.77 17.75
CA LEU A 484 -4.93 9.18 18.35
C LEU A 484 -4.69 8.79 19.81
N ALA A 485 -3.52 8.22 20.12
CA ALA A 485 -3.12 7.84 21.47
C ALA A 485 -2.77 9.02 22.39
N GLY A 486 -2.66 10.23 21.84
CA GLY A 486 -2.27 11.43 22.60
C GLY A 486 -0.82 11.40 23.05
N ALA A 487 0.07 10.75 22.27
CA ALA A 487 1.50 10.72 22.56
C ALA A 487 2.15 12.07 22.19
N GLU A 488 2.88 12.68 23.13
CA GLU A 488 3.65 13.90 22.88
C GLU A 488 4.91 13.63 22.03
N HIS A 489 5.41 12.39 22.10
CA HIS A 489 6.62 11.97 21.42
C HIS A 489 6.40 10.71 20.57
N MET A 490 6.97 10.70 19.38
CA MET A 490 7.22 9.49 18.61
C MET A 490 8.73 9.29 18.52
N LYS A 491 9.19 8.09 18.89
CA LYS A 491 10.57 7.63 18.78
C LYS A 491 10.68 6.68 17.59
N ILE A 492 11.57 7.00 16.65
CA ILE A 492 11.86 6.15 15.49
C ILE A 492 13.30 5.65 15.56
N GLY A 493 13.49 4.34 15.68
CA GLY A 493 14.79 3.69 15.54
C GLY A 493 15.16 3.46 14.08
N TYR A 494 16.44 3.63 13.74
CA TYR A 494 17.03 3.26 12.46
C TYR A 494 17.84 1.99 12.66
N ILE A 495 17.26 0.85 12.28
CA ILE A 495 17.87 -0.46 12.45
C ILE A 495 18.29 -1.03 11.09
N SER A 496 19.51 -1.55 10.99
CA SER A 496 20.05 -2.13 9.77
C SER A 496 20.54 -3.55 10.04
N ARG A 497 20.45 -4.45 9.04
CA ARG A 497 21.12 -5.76 9.12
C ARG A 497 22.62 -5.57 9.36
N VAL A 498 23.24 -6.47 10.12
CA VAL A 498 24.71 -6.48 10.30
C VAL A 498 25.40 -6.82 8.99
N ASN A 499 24.87 -7.81 8.28
CA ASN A 499 25.29 -8.19 6.94
C ASN A 499 24.03 -8.18 6.05
N PRO A 500 24.01 -7.46 4.91
CA PRO A 500 22.84 -7.41 4.02
C PRO A 500 22.30 -8.78 3.59
N ARG A 501 23.13 -9.82 3.62
CA ARG A 501 22.79 -11.21 3.27
C ARG A 501 22.30 -12.07 4.43
N ASP A 502 22.22 -11.51 5.63
CA ASP A 502 21.84 -12.19 6.88
C ASP A 502 20.74 -11.39 7.57
N ASN A 503 19.51 -11.92 7.58
CA ASN A 503 18.34 -11.30 8.19
C ASN A 503 18.14 -11.67 9.67
N THR A 504 19.11 -12.35 10.30
CA THR A 504 19.00 -12.82 11.70
C THR A 504 19.64 -11.87 12.72
N ARG A 505 20.49 -10.95 12.26
CA ARG A 505 21.25 -10.04 13.14
C ARG A 505 21.14 -8.61 12.68
N HIS A 506 20.75 -7.74 13.60
CA HIS A 506 20.51 -6.32 13.35
C HIS A 506 21.24 -5.45 14.36
N VAL A 507 21.48 -4.20 13.96
CA VAL A 507 22.09 -3.16 14.79
C VAL A 507 21.30 -1.87 14.68
N ILE A 508 21.21 -1.18 15.81
CA ILE A 508 20.60 0.14 15.95
C ILE A 508 21.67 1.19 15.61
N LEU A 509 21.44 1.96 14.55
CA LEU A 509 22.38 2.95 14.04
C LEU A 509 22.12 4.36 14.57
N SER A 510 20.85 4.70 14.82
CA SER A 510 20.43 6.00 15.33
C SER A 510 19.00 5.88 15.84
N THR A 511 18.59 6.83 16.68
CA THR A 511 17.16 7.10 16.92
C THR A 511 16.83 8.55 16.57
N ALA A 512 15.57 8.81 16.26
CA ALA A 512 15.03 10.15 16.07
C ALA A 512 13.81 10.33 16.98
N SER A 513 13.67 11.55 17.52
CA SER A 513 12.53 11.96 18.33
C SER A 513 11.79 13.05 17.59
N MET A 514 10.48 12.91 17.48
CA MET A 514 9.62 13.89 16.81
C MET A 514 8.31 14.06 17.57
N ARG A 515 7.67 15.21 17.42
CA ARG A 515 6.29 15.39 17.84
C ARG A 515 5.37 14.84 16.74
N PRO A 516 4.40 13.98 17.04
CA PRO A 516 3.57 13.36 16.00
C PRO A 516 2.85 14.38 15.11
N THR A 517 2.34 15.47 15.68
CA THR A 517 1.64 16.54 14.94
C THR A 517 2.55 17.25 13.93
N ASP A 518 3.78 17.59 14.32
CA ASP A 518 4.78 18.16 13.41
C ASP A 518 5.16 17.17 12.30
N PHE A 519 5.28 15.90 12.65
CA PHE A 519 5.66 14.86 11.67
C PHE A 519 4.55 14.57 10.68
N ALA A 520 3.28 14.63 11.09
CA ALA A 520 2.13 14.55 10.21
C ALA A 520 2.17 15.65 9.14
N ALA A 521 2.48 16.89 9.55
CA ALA A 521 2.66 18.00 8.62
C ALA A 521 3.81 17.76 7.63
N GLN A 522 4.94 17.22 8.09
CA GLN A 522 6.08 16.86 7.22
C GLN A 522 5.72 15.75 6.21
N LEU A 523 4.89 14.78 6.62
CA LEU A 523 4.40 13.69 5.75
C LEU A 523 3.25 14.13 4.82
N ASN A 524 2.76 15.38 4.96
CA ASN A 524 1.56 15.88 4.29
C ASN A 524 0.30 15.05 4.63
N VAL A 525 0.19 14.58 5.88
CA VAL A 525 -0.97 13.84 6.40
C VAL A 525 -1.90 14.82 7.10
N SER A 526 -3.16 14.88 6.65
CA SER A 526 -4.19 15.73 7.25
C SER A 526 -5.15 14.85 8.06
N LEU A 527 -5.21 15.06 9.37
CA LEU A 527 -6.17 14.37 10.24
C LEU A 527 -7.61 14.69 9.83
N ALA A 528 -7.89 15.95 9.44
CA ALA A 528 -9.20 16.33 8.97
C ALA A 528 -9.66 15.50 7.76
N ASN A 529 -8.74 15.18 6.84
CA ASN A 529 -9.06 14.27 5.75
C ASN A 529 -9.32 12.85 6.26
N GLY A 530 -8.49 12.35 7.18
CA GLY A 530 -8.68 11.04 7.80
C GLY A 530 -10.04 10.91 8.48
N TRP A 531 -10.46 11.90 9.28
CA TRP A 531 -11.76 11.92 9.94
C TRP A 531 -12.91 12.00 8.95
N GLY A 532 -12.77 12.75 7.86
CA GLY A 532 -13.77 12.79 6.80
C GLY A 532 -13.97 11.43 6.13
N ILE A 533 -12.89 10.66 5.94
CA ILE A 533 -12.95 9.28 5.41
C ILE A 533 -13.68 8.38 6.41
N VAL A 534 -13.28 8.40 7.69
CA VAL A 534 -13.88 7.59 8.75
C VAL A 534 -15.39 7.87 8.85
N ARG A 535 -15.78 9.14 8.95
CA ARG A 535 -17.19 9.54 9.03
C ARG A 535 -18.00 9.05 7.83
N THR A 536 -17.46 9.19 6.62
CA THR A 536 -18.15 8.74 5.40
C THR A 536 -18.35 7.22 5.40
N VAL A 537 -17.34 6.45 5.84
CA VAL A 537 -17.45 4.99 5.94
C VAL A 537 -18.43 4.57 7.02
N THR A 538 -18.40 5.24 8.18
CA THR A 538 -19.39 5.04 9.25
C THR A 538 -20.81 5.30 8.75
N ASP A 539 -21.06 6.43 8.07
CA ASP A 539 -22.40 6.76 7.55
C ASP A 539 -22.89 5.76 6.51
N MET A 540 -21.99 5.22 5.68
CA MET A 540 -22.34 4.15 4.74
C MET A 540 -22.77 2.89 5.49
N CYS A 541 -22.00 2.46 6.48
CA CYS A 541 -22.29 1.24 7.24
C CYS A 541 -23.57 1.39 8.10
N MET A 542 -23.79 2.56 8.69
CA MET A 542 -24.98 2.88 9.50
C MET A 542 -26.28 2.98 8.68
N LYS A 543 -26.23 2.94 7.34
CA LYS A 543 -27.42 2.84 6.49
C LYS A 543 -27.75 1.41 6.06
N LEU A 544 -26.82 0.47 6.22
CA LEU A 544 -26.98 -0.93 5.81
C LEU A 544 -27.72 -1.73 6.89
N PRO A 545 -28.47 -2.79 6.58
CA PRO A 545 -29.08 -3.62 7.63
C PRO A 545 -28.03 -4.23 8.58
N GLU A 546 -28.47 -4.74 9.73
CA GLU A 546 -27.60 -5.54 10.59
C GLU A 546 -26.99 -6.71 9.82
N GLY A 547 -25.73 -7.03 10.12
CA GLY A 547 -25.01 -8.08 9.41
C GLY A 547 -23.50 -7.86 9.36
N LYS A 548 -22.83 -8.72 8.59
CA LYS A 548 -21.39 -8.75 8.41
C LYS A 548 -21.01 -8.18 7.04
N TYR A 549 -20.01 -7.31 7.05
CA TYR A 549 -19.50 -6.63 5.88
C TYR A 549 -17.97 -6.68 5.85
N VAL A 550 -17.40 -6.49 4.67
CA VAL A 550 -15.94 -6.45 4.49
C VAL A 550 -15.58 -5.28 3.59
N LEU A 551 -14.76 -4.37 4.10
CA LEU A 551 -14.18 -3.27 3.34
C LEU A 551 -12.82 -3.70 2.81
N VAL A 552 -12.69 -3.86 1.50
CA VAL A 552 -11.46 -4.35 0.85
C VAL A 552 -10.84 -3.25 -0.01
N LYS A 553 -9.54 -3.04 0.15
CA LYS A 553 -8.76 -2.20 -0.77
C LYS A 553 -8.27 -3.04 -1.95
N ASP A 554 -8.57 -2.61 -3.17
CA ASP A 554 -8.22 -3.32 -4.40
C ASP A 554 -6.69 -3.42 -4.56
N PRO A 555 -6.13 -4.60 -4.90
CA PRO A 555 -4.69 -4.80 -4.99
C PRO A 555 -4.01 -4.03 -6.13
N ASN A 556 -4.75 -3.71 -7.20
CA ASN A 556 -4.22 -3.16 -8.45
C ASN A 556 -4.83 -1.79 -8.81
N LYS A 557 -6.00 -1.45 -8.26
CA LYS A 557 -6.69 -0.17 -8.49
C LYS A 557 -6.72 0.67 -7.20
N PRO A 558 -6.66 2.01 -7.30
CA PRO A 558 -6.76 2.91 -6.14
C PRO A 558 -8.22 3.09 -5.71
N VAL A 559 -8.88 1.99 -5.32
CA VAL A 559 -10.28 1.98 -4.88
C VAL A 559 -10.44 1.11 -3.62
N ILE A 560 -11.42 1.44 -2.79
CA ILE A 560 -11.95 0.55 -1.74
C ILE A 560 -13.34 0.09 -2.14
N ARG A 561 -13.67 -1.17 -1.82
CA ARG A 561 -14.97 -1.79 -2.08
C ARG A 561 -15.57 -2.33 -0.79
N LEU A 562 -16.85 -2.06 -0.58
CA LEU A 562 -17.61 -2.59 0.53
C LEU A 562 -18.45 -3.78 0.05
N TYR A 563 -18.28 -4.93 0.69
CA TYR A 563 -19.02 -6.15 0.41
C TYR A 563 -19.94 -6.51 1.57
N SER A 564 -21.15 -6.97 1.26
CA SER A 564 -21.96 -7.76 2.19
C SER A 564 -21.55 -9.22 2.07
N VAL A 565 -21.34 -9.87 3.21
CA VAL A 565 -20.87 -11.25 3.28
C VAL A 565 -21.76 -12.09 4.19
N PRO A 566 -21.88 -13.41 3.94
CA PRO A 566 -22.57 -14.30 4.86
C PRO A 566 -21.98 -14.22 6.28
N PRO A 567 -22.79 -14.39 7.35
CA PRO A 567 -22.32 -14.35 8.73
C PRO A 567 -21.19 -15.35 9.03
N SER A 568 -21.18 -16.50 8.34
CA SER A 568 -20.16 -17.55 8.46
C SER A 568 -18.80 -17.18 7.86
N THR A 569 -18.72 -16.11 7.06
CA THR A 569 -17.47 -15.71 6.39
C THR A 569 -16.39 -15.41 7.44
N PHE A 570 -15.24 -16.08 7.37
CA PHE A 570 -14.14 -16.00 8.36
C PHE A 570 -14.44 -16.61 9.74
N THR A 571 -15.54 -17.34 9.89
CA THR A 571 -15.69 -18.30 10.98
C THR A 571 -15.13 -19.62 10.48
N GLY A 572 -14.34 -20.35 11.28
CA GLY A 572 -13.53 -21.51 10.84
C GLY A 572 -14.29 -22.66 10.14
N ASP A 573 -15.62 -22.61 10.06
CA ASP A 573 -16.46 -23.55 9.31
C ASP A 573 -16.29 -23.45 7.78
N ASP A 574 -15.68 -22.38 7.25
CA ASP A 574 -15.36 -22.24 5.82
C ASP A 574 -14.21 -23.17 5.34
N GLU A 575 -13.48 -23.84 6.26
CA GLU A 575 -12.45 -24.83 5.90
C GLU A 575 -13.04 -26.20 5.48
N ASP A 576 -14.34 -26.45 5.72
CA ASP A 576 -15.01 -27.73 5.46
C ASP A 576 -15.99 -27.70 4.29
N ALA A 577 -15.98 -26.67 3.43
CA ALA A 577 -16.75 -26.71 2.19
C ALA A 577 -16.10 -27.73 1.23
N PRO A 578 -16.73 -28.91 0.99
CA PRO A 578 -16.18 -29.88 0.07
C PRO A 578 -16.28 -29.26 -1.33
N THR A 579 -15.13 -29.14 -1.99
CA THR A 579 -15.05 -28.94 -3.44
C THR A 579 -15.98 -29.97 -4.08
N GLY A 580 -17.01 -29.48 -4.78
CA GLY A 580 -18.15 -30.25 -5.25
C GLY A 580 -17.78 -31.63 -5.82
N ALA A 581 -18.40 -32.65 -5.24
CA ALA A 581 -18.37 -34.02 -5.73
C ALA A 581 -18.82 -34.07 -7.20
N GLU A 582 -18.01 -34.76 -8.02
CA GLU A 582 -18.37 -35.21 -9.36
C GLU A 582 -19.71 -35.96 -9.28
N GLY A 583 -20.67 -35.51 -10.09
CA GLY A 583 -21.92 -36.22 -10.29
C GLY A 583 -21.63 -37.60 -10.87
N THR A 584 -22.03 -38.63 -10.14
CA THR A 584 -22.16 -40.00 -10.63
C THR A 584 -23.11 -40.04 -11.82
N GLU A 585 -22.62 -40.44 -12.99
CA GLU A 585 -23.46 -40.90 -14.09
C GLU A 585 -23.99 -42.30 -13.77
N GLU A 586 -25.30 -42.45 -13.84
CA GLU A 586 -26.00 -43.73 -13.86
C GLU A 586 -25.78 -44.43 -15.22
N GLU A 587 -25.39 -45.70 -15.18
CA GLU A 587 -25.73 -46.73 -16.19
C GLU A 587 -26.49 -47.86 -15.51
#